data_AF-A0A7G3ZC40-F1
#
_entry.id   AF-A0A7G3ZC40-F1
#
_cell.length_a   1.000
_cell.length_b   1.000
_cell.length_c   1.000
_cell.angle_alpha   90.00
_cell.angle_beta   90.00
_cell.angle_gamma   90.00
#
_symmetry.space_group_name_H-M   'P 1'
#
loop_
_entity.id
_entity.type
_entity.pdbx_description
1 polymer ?
#
loop_
_entity_poly.entity_id
_entity_poly.type
_entity_poly.pdbx_seq_one_letter_code
_entity_poly.pdbx_strand_id
1 'polypeptide(L)'
;MFRATAVRLSALSKRTRRVRVQLLKDFPMFNLYMGQVTKVKPSFMRNYLHNFNGARYVMSESDIDLELLSRSQARDTLAKEKSNVETKTVDRVEASGKVSPKKTSGNADDKTTRESKQKREKPKGILEKNITIEDVKIPGLEL
;
A
#
# COMPACT_ATOMS: atom_id res chain seq x y z
N MET A 1 -10.90 -23.61 22.63
CA MET A 1 -10.29 -22.98 23.84
C MET A 1 -9.07 -22.16 23.44
N PHE A 2 -9.05 -20.88 23.76
CA PHE A 2 -7.89 -20.00 23.56
C PHE A 2 -6.80 -20.31 24.61
N ARG A 3 -5.64 -20.81 24.20
CA ARG A 3 -4.47 -20.97 25.09
C ARG A 3 -3.55 -19.76 24.94
N ALA A 4 -3.43 -18.96 25.99
CA ALA A 4 -2.52 -17.82 25.97
C ALA A 4 -1.07 -18.32 25.82
N THR A 5 -0.43 -17.98 24.70
CA THR A 5 1.00 -18.21 24.52
C THR A 5 1.75 -17.08 25.19
N ALA A 6 2.46 -17.36 26.29
CA ALA A 6 3.21 -16.39 27.09
C ALA A 6 4.48 -15.84 26.41
N VAL A 7 4.63 -16.02 25.08
CA VAL A 7 5.82 -15.62 24.34
C VAL A 7 5.77 -14.11 24.08
N ARG A 8 6.65 -13.36 24.76
CA ARG A 8 6.87 -11.93 24.47
C ARG A 8 7.71 -11.80 23.21
N LEU A 9 7.08 -11.39 22.11
CA LEU A 9 7.78 -11.10 20.86
C LEU A 9 8.33 -9.66 20.87
N SER A 10 9.58 -9.50 20.42
CA SER A 10 10.16 -8.18 20.17
C SER A 10 9.41 -7.44 19.05
N ALA A 11 9.57 -6.11 18.99
CA ALA A 11 8.98 -5.29 17.93
C ALA A 11 9.41 -5.78 16.53
N LEU A 12 10.69 -6.15 16.39
CA LEU A 12 11.24 -6.69 15.16
C LEU A 12 10.56 -8.02 14.80
N SER A 13 10.44 -8.95 15.75
CA SER A 13 9.77 -10.23 15.50
C SER A 13 8.31 -10.07 15.09
N LYS A 14 7.57 -9.11 15.66
CA LYS A 14 6.18 -8.83 15.25
C LYS A 14 6.08 -8.32 13.80
N ARG A 15 7.10 -7.60 13.32
CA ARG A 15 7.16 -7.05 11.96
C ARG A 15 7.50 -8.15 10.95
N THR A 16 8.55 -8.94 11.21
CA THR A 16 9.16 -9.85 10.24
C THR A 16 8.61 -11.28 10.26
N ARG A 17 8.22 -11.81 11.43
CA ARG A 17 7.79 -13.21 11.55
C ARG A 17 6.43 -13.43 10.90
N ARG A 18 6.40 -14.21 9.83
CA ARG A 18 5.20 -14.60 9.09
C ARG A 18 5.15 -16.12 8.88
N VAL A 19 3.96 -16.63 8.62
CA VAL A 19 3.70 -18.04 8.31
C VAL A 19 2.93 -18.11 7.00
N ARG A 20 3.31 -19.07 6.14
CA ARG A 20 2.61 -19.35 4.89
C ARG A 20 1.38 -20.19 5.15
N VAL A 21 0.24 -19.75 4.63
CA VAL A 21 -1.05 -20.41 4.80
C VAL A 21 -1.85 -20.34 3.51
N GLN A 22 -2.71 -21.32 3.29
CA GLN A 22 -3.72 -21.30 2.24
C GLN A 22 -5.09 -21.11 2.86
N LEU A 23 -5.88 -20.19 2.32
CA LEU A 23 -7.23 -19.93 2.78
C LEU A 23 -8.21 -20.91 2.17
N LEU A 24 -9.09 -21.46 2.99
CA LEU A 24 -10.14 -22.41 2.60
C LEU A 24 -11.53 -21.78 2.68
N LYS A 25 -11.63 -20.56 3.22
CA LYS A 25 -12.85 -19.77 3.34
C LYS A 25 -12.56 -18.30 3.04
N ASP A 26 -13.60 -17.57 2.67
CA ASP A 26 -13.54 -16.11 2.56
C ASP A 26 -13.52 -15.47 3.95
N PHE A 27 -12.68 -14.45 4.12
CA PHE A 27 -12.61 -13.60 5.30
C PHE A 27 -12.71 -12.12 4.90
N PRO A 28 -13.95 -11.61 4.70
CA PRO A 28 -14.18 -10.26 4.20
C PRO A 28 -13.57 -9.16 5.08
N MET A 29 -13.61 -9.33 6.40
CA MET A 29 -13.05 -8.38 7.37
C MET A 29 -11.55 -8.11 7.15
N PHE A 30 -10.84 -9.04 6.52
CA PHE A 30 -9.39 -8.96 6.32
C PHE A 30 -9.00 -8.85 4.84
N ASN A 31 -9.98 -8.69 3.93
CA ASN A 31 -9.78 -8.68 2.47
C ASN A 31 -9.00 -9.91 1.97
N LEU A 32 -9.35 -11.07 2.53
CA LEU A 32 -8.70 -12.35 2.27
C LEU A 32 -9.74 -13.29 1.66
N TYR A 33 -9.47 -13.82 0.47
CA TYR A 33 -10.42 -14.64 -0.28
C TYR A 33 -9.99 -16.11 -0.33
N MET A 34 -10.97 -16.99 -0.51
CA MET A 34 -10.80 -18.42 -0.59
C MET A 34 -9.79 -18.82 -1.67
N GLY A 35 -8.92 -19.77 -1.35
CA GLY A 35 -7.91 -20.34 -2.23
C GLY A 35 -6.59 -19.58 -2.28
N GLN A 36 -6.55 -18.35 -1.77
CA GLN A 36 -5.35 -17.53 -1.76
C GLN A 36 -4.27 -18.11 -0.83
N VAL A 37 -3.01 -18.13 -1.30
CA VAL A 37 -1.84 -18.47 -0.49
C VAL A 37 -1.16 -17.18 -0.03
N THR A 38 -1.11 -16.95 1.29
CA THR A 38 -0.61 -15.68 1.85
C THR A 38 0.34 -15.90 3.04
N LYS A 39 1.12 -14.85 3.35
CA LYS A 39 2.03 -14.81 4.51
C LYS A 39 1.43 -13.97 5.64
N VAL A 40 0.89 -14.63 6.66
CA VAL A 40 0.16 -14.00 7.76
C VAL A 40 0.95 -14.02 9.07
N LYS A 41 0.51 -13.24 10.07
CA LYS A 41 1.09 -13.33 11.43
C LYS A 41 0.66 -14.65 12.11
N PRO A 42 1.54 -15.33 12.86
CA PRO A 42 1.19 -16.58 13.55
C PRO A 42 -0.03 -16.47 14.47
N SER A 43 -0.11 -15.37 15.24
CA SER A 43 -1.24 -15.12 16.15
C SER A 43 -2.56 -14.93 15.39
N PHE A 44 -2.49 -14.31 14.21
CA PHE A 44 -3.67 -14.09 13.38
C PHE A 44 -4.17 -15.40 12.77
N MET A 45 -3.24 -16.24 12.30
CA MET A 45 -3.56 -17.58 11.81
C MET A 45 -4.23 -18.44 12.88
N ARG A 46 -3.60 -18.60 14.04
CA ARG A 46 -4.09 -19.51 15.09
C ARG A 46 -5.44 -19.08 15.68
N ASN A 47 -5.66 -17.78 15.85
CA ASN A 47 -6.83 -17.27 16.57
C ASN A 47 -8.04 -17.01 15.67
N TYR A 48 -7.83 -16.74 14.38
CA TYR A 48 -8.91 -16.35 13.46
C TYR A 48 -9.02 -17.31 12.28
N LEU A 49 -7.97 -17.40 11.46
CA LEU A 49 -8.05 -18.07 10.16
C LEU A 49 -8.17 -19.60 10.27
N HIS A 50 -7.42 -20.23 11.18
CA HIS A 50 -7.38 -21.69 11.30
C HIS A 50 -8.63 -22.29 11.96
N ASN A 51 -9.46 -21.47 12.61
CA ASN A 51 -10.66 -21.96 13.28
C ASN A 51 -11.64 -22.54 12.25
N PHE A 52 -12.30 -23.64 12.61
CA PHE A 52 -13.31 -24.30 11.76
C PHE A 52 -12.79 -24.61 10.35
N ASN A 53 -11.52 -25.01 10.23
CA ASN A 53 -10.83 -25.32 8.98
C ASN A 53 -10.89 -24.17 7.96
N GLY A 54 -10.86 -22.91 8.43
CA GLY A 54 -10.91 -21.75 7.54
C GLY A 54 -9.63 -21.51 6.75
N ALA A 55 -8.50 -22.06 7.21
CA ALA A 55 -7.21 -21.98 6.54
C ALA A 55 -6.34 -23.18 6.91
N ARG A 56 -5.36 -23.51 6.07
CA ARG A 56 -4.38 -24.58 6.26
C ARG A 56 -2.96 -24.02 6.28
N TYR A 57 -2.10 -24.54 7.15
CA TYR A 57 -0.67 -24.23 7.13
C TYR A 57 -0.01 -24.88 5.91
N VAL A 58 0.88 -24.14 5.24
CA VAL A 58 1.63 -24.63 4.08
C VAL A 58 3.10 -24.68 4.49
N MET A 59 3.62 -25.89 4.71
CA MET A 59 5.03 -26.09 5.05
C MET A 59 5.86 -26.36 3.79
N SER A 60 5.29 -27.13 2.87
CA SER A 60 5.84 -27.50 1.58
C SER A 60 4.87 -27.12 0.45
N GLU A 61 5.38 -27.07 -0.79
CA GLU A 61 4.54 -26.70 -1.95
C GLU A 61 3.52 -27.79 -2.30
N SER A 62 3.79 -29.06 -1.94
CA SER A 62 2.84 -30.16 -2.06
C SER A 62 1.62 -30.01 -1.16
N ASP A 63 1.69 -29.19 -0.12
CA ASP A 63 0.56 -28.94 0.79
C ASP A 63 -0.44 -27.92 0.20
N ILE A 64 -0.25 -27.46 -1.03
CA ILE A 64 -1.10 -26.44 -1.66
C ILE A 64 -2.17 -27.14 -2.51
N ASP A 65 -3.43 -26.77 -2.28
CA ASP A 65 -4.52 -27.11 -3.17
C ASP A 65 -4.46 -26.23 -4.43
N LEU A 66 -4.05 -26.84 -5.54
CA LEU A 66 -3.83 -26.15 -6.81
C LEU A 66 -5.16 -25.68 -7.45
N GLU A 67 -6.25 -26.42 -7.26
CA GLU A 67 -7.55 -26.05 -7.81
C GLU A 67 -8.06 -24.77 -7.16
N LEU A 68 -7.98 -24.67 -5.84
CA LEU A 68 -8.38 -23.47 -5.12
C LEU A 68 -7.45 -22.28 -5.44
N LEU A 69 -6.15 -22.53 -5.58
CA LEU A 69 -5.19 -21.49 -5.94
C LEU A 69 -5.48 -20.90 -7.33
N SER A 70 -5.74 -21.75 -8.33
CA SER A 70 -6.06 -21.30 -9.68
C SER A 70 -7.32 -20.44 -9.73
N ARG A 71 -8.37 -20.82 -8.97
CA ARG A 71 -9.61 -20.04 -8.84
C ARG A 71 -9.36 -18.66 -8.20
N SER A 72 -8.51 -18.60 -7.17
CA SER A 72 -8.12 -17.34 -6.54
C SER A 72 -7.37 -16.44 -7.51
N GLN A 73 -6.43 -16.98 -8.30
CA GLN A 73 -5.66 -16.22 -9.27
C GLN A 73 -6.55 -15.64 -10.38
N ALA A 74 -7.50 -16.43 -10.89
CA ALA A 74 -8.47 -15.97 -11.89
C ALA A 74 -9.36 -14.82 -11.36
N ARG A 75 -9.67 -14.83 -10.06
CA ARG A 75 -10.40 -13.73 -9.41
C ARG A 75 -9.56 -12.47 -9.32
N ASP A 76 -8.29 -12.61 -8.96
CA ASP A 76 -7.35 -11.48 -8.83
C ASP A 76 -7.09 -10.80 -10.19
N THR A 77 -7.02 -11.57 -11.29
CA THR A 77 -6.88 -11.00 -12.64
C THR A 77 -8.13 -10.20 -13.04
N LEU A 78 -9.32 -10.75 -12.80
CA LEU A 78 -10.60 -10.09 -13.06
C LEU A 78 -10.75 -8.79 -12.25
N ALA A 79 -10.32 -8.77 -10.99
CA ALA A 79 -10.35 -7.58 -10.15
C ALA A 79 -9.41 -6.48 -10.68
N LYS A 80 -8.21 -6.86 -11.14
CA LYS A 80 -7.24 -5.93 -11.74
C LYS A 80 -7.76 -5.32 -13.04
N GLU A 81 -8.39 -6.11 -13.90
CA GLU A 81 -8.98 -5.63 -15.15
C GLU A 81 -10.06 -4.56 -14.89
N LYS A 82 -10.95 -4.78 -13.92
CA LYS A 82 -11.99 -3.80 -13.55
C LYS A 82 -11.40 -2.47 -13.07
N SER A 83 -10.37 -2.51 -12.22
CA SER A 83 -9.71 -1.30 -11.73
C SER A 83 -9.03 -0.45 -12.82
N ASN A 84 -8.59 -1.08 -13.91
CA ASN A 84 -7.93 -0.39 -15.03
C ASN A 84 -8.94 0.26 -16.00
N VAL A 85 -10.19 -0.20 -16.01
CA VAL A 85 -11.26 0.42 -16.81
C VAL A 85 -11.78 1.68 -16.13
N GLU A 86 -11.93 1.67 -14.80
CA GLU A 86 -12.42 2.82 -14.02
C GLU A 86 -11.45 4.00 -14.02
N THR A 87 -10.14 3.76 -14.07
CA THR A 87 -9.14 4.85 -14.17
C THR A 87 -9.13 5.53 -15.54
N LYS A 88 -9.48 4.80 -16.61
CA LYS A 88 -9.53 5.36 -17.98
C LYS A 88 -10.80 6.17 -18.28
N THR A 89 -11.88 5.99 -17.51
CA THR A 89 -13.13 6.73 -17.73
C THR A 89 -13.15 8.09 -17.04
N VAL A 90 -12.37 8.31 -15.96
CA VAL A 90 -12.33 9.60 -15.25
C VAL A 90 -11.53 10.66 -16.04
N ASP A 91 -10.44 10.28 -16.72
CA ASP A 91 -9.65 11.21 -17.53
C ASP A 91 -10.38 11.70 -18.80
N ARG A 92 -11.52 11.11 -19.17
CA ARG A 92 -12.28 11.48 -20.37
C ARG A 92 -13.43 12.46 -20.11
N VAL A 93 -13.80 12.71 -18.84
CA VAL A 93 -14.95 13.58 -18.51
C VAL A 93 -14.55 15.03 -18.19
N GLU A 94 -13.27 15.30 -17.88
CA GLU A 94 -12.83 16.68 -17.55
C GLU A 94 -12.52 17.59 -18.77
N ALA A 95 -12.70 17.10 -20.00
CA ALA A 95 -12.38 17.84 -21.22
C ALA A 95 -13.57 18.55 -21.90
N SER A 96 -14.77 18.58 -21.30
CA SER A 96 -15.94 19.22 -21.92
C SER A 96 -16.83 19.94 -20.91
N GLY A 97 -16.50 21.21 -20.61
CA GLY A 97 -17.37 22.06 -19.80
C GLY A 97 -16.80 23.43 -19.44
N LYS A 98 -16.48 24.27 -20.42
CA LYS A 98 -16.26 25.71 -20.20
C LYS A 98 -17.32 26.52 -20.94
N VAL A 99 -18.32 27.02 -20.20
CA VAL A 99 -19.12 28.20 -20.58
C VAL A 99 -19.43 29.01 -19.32
N SER A 100 -18.82 30.19 -19.21
CA SER A 100 -19.12 31.28 -18.25
C SER A 100 -20.27 32.18 -18.82
N PRO A 101 -20.70 33.36 -18.27
CA PRO A 101 -20.37 34.08 -17.01
C PRO A 101 -21.56 34.90 -16.36
N LYS A 102 -21.22 35.67 -15.29
CA LYS A 102 -21.80 36.94 -14.71
C LYS A 102 -22.29 36.77 -13.26
N LYS A 103 -22.12 37.69 -12.29
CA LYS A 103 -21.55 39.07 -12.13
C LYS A 103 -21.49 39.29 -10.58
N THR A 104 -20.52 39.97 -9.96
CA THR A 104 -20.38 41.41 -9.56
C THR A 104 -19.55 41.36 -8.25
N SER A 105 -18.68 42.26 -7.78
CA SER A 105 -18.39 43.69 -7.97
C SER A 105 -17.17 44.04 -7.08
N GLY A 106 -16.36 45.06 -7.42
CA GLY A 106 -15.55 45.81 -6.42
C GLY A 106 -14.11 46.18 -6.78
N ASN A 107 -13.93 47.35 -7.41
CA ASN A 107 -12.84 48.37 -7.40
C ASN A 107 -11.43 48.03 -6.85
N ALA A 108 -10.37 48.22 -7.66
CA ALA A 108 -9.44 49.40 -7.76
C ALA A 108 -8.24 49.23 -6.80
N ASP A 109 -6.94 49.44 -7.09
CA ASP A 109 -6.14 50.30 -7.98
C ASP A 109 -4.80 49.56 -8.28
N ASP A 110 -4.25 49.52 -9.50
CA ASP A 110 -3.44 50.48 -10.27
C ASP A 110 -1.92 50.16 -10.29
N LYS A 111 -1.42 50.05 -11.54
CA LYS A 111 -0.06 50.19 -12.11
C LYS A 111 1.15 49.36 -11.66
N THR A 112 1.47 48.40 -12.55
CA THR A 112 2.73 48.24 -13.32
C THR A 112 4.08 48.62 -12.71
N THR A 113 5.03 47.68 -12.72
CA THR A 113 6.30 47.78 -13.48
C THR A 113 6.87 46.37 -13.74
N ARG A 114 7.28 46.11 -14.98
CA ARG A 114 7.98 44.89 -15.43
C ARG A 114 9.42 44.94 -14.92
N GLU A 115 9.97 43.84 -14.40
CA GLU A 115 11.37 43.45 -14.62
C GLU A 115 11.69 42.03 -14.12
N SER A 116 12.78 41.52 -14.67
CA SER A 116 13.12 40.11 -14.88
C SER A 116 13.93 39.41 -13.76
N LYS A 117 13.97 38.07 -13.83
CA LYS A 117 15.03 37.11 -13.38
C LYS A 117 14.89 36.41 -12.01
N GLN A 118 15.31 35.14 -12.09
CA GLN A 118 15.54 34.11 -11.06
C GLN A 118 14.31 33.44 -10.43
N LYS A 119 13.90 32.31 -11.06
CA LYS A 119 13.23 31.20 -10.36
C LYS A 119 14.15 30.77 -9.21
N ARG A 120 13.84 31.17 -7.99
CA ARG A 120 14.42 30.57 -6.79
C ARG A 120 13.88 29.15 -6.70
N GLU A 121 14.74 28.16 -6.92
CA GLU A 121 14.39 26.76 -6.66
C GLU A 121 14.12 26.60 -5.17
N LYS A 122 13.00 25.95 -4.84
CA LYS A 122 12.63 25.66 -3.45
C LYS A 122 13.69 24.72 -2.86
N PRO A 123 14.11 24.89 -1.61
CA PRO A 123 15.11 24.01 -1.01
C PRO A 123 14.58 22.57 -0.98
N LYS A 124 15.33 21.65 -1.59
CA LYS A 124 15.01 20.22 -1.59
C LYS A 124 14.99 19.69 -0.16
N GLY A 125 14.02 18.83 0.14
CA GLY A 125 13.85 18.20 1.44
C GLY A 125 15.03 17.29 1.79
N ILE A 126 15.19 16.97 3.08
CA ILE A 126 16.29 16.12 3.60
C ILE A 126 16.38 14.76 2.87
N LEU A 127 15.25 14.21 2.43
CA LEU A 127 15.17 12.92 1.73
C LEU A 127 15.63 12.96 0.26
N GLU A 128 15.72 14.15 -0.33
CA GLU A 128 16.14 14.33 -1.73
C GLU A 128 17.63 14.69 -1.85
N LYS A 129 18.34 14.82 -0.72
CA LYS A 129 19.77 15.09 -0.69
C LYS A 129 20.51 13.76 -0.68
N ASN A 130 21.42 13.58 -1.63
CA ASN A 130 22.38 12.47 -1.62
C ASN A 130 23.42 12.75 -0.54
N ILE A 131 23.19 12.25 0.67
CA ILE A 131 24.12 12.41 1.80
C ILE A 131 25.29 11.44 1.60
N THR A 132 26.51 11.96 1.50
CA THR A 132 27.74 11.18 1.40
C THR A 132 28.38 10.97 2.78
N ILE A 133 29.37 10.07 2.89
CA ILE A 133 30.02 9.76 4.18
C ILE A 133 30.78 10.99 4.71
N GLU A 134 31.21 11.89 3.82
CA GLU A 134 31.84 13.18 4.15
C GLU A 134 30.89 14.15 4.87
N ASP A 135 29.58 14.07 4.57
CA ASP A 135 28.56 14.94 5.16
C ASP A 135 28.17 14.50 6.59
N VAL A 136 28.55 13.28 6.99
CA VAL A 136 28.18 12.69 8.28
C VAL A 136 29.40 12.64 9.20
N LYS A 137 29.45 13.52 10.19
CA LYS A 137 30.51 13.52 11.19
C LYS A 137 30.36 12.33 12.16
N ILE A 138 31.06 11.24 11.89
CA ILE A 138 31.12 10.05 12.76
C ILE A 138 32.32 10.23 13.71
N PRO A 139 32.12 10.45 15.03
CA PRO A 139 33.24 10.59 15.96
C PRO A 139 34.03 9.28 16.05
N GLY A 140 35.35 9.36 15.84
CA GLY A 140 36.26 8.21 15.88
C GLY A 140 36.49 7.52 14.53
N LEU A 141 35.90 8.02 13.45
CA LEU A 141 36.20 7.60 12.08
C LEU A 141 36.97 8.75 11.39
N GLU A 142 38.30 8.63 11.30
CA GLU A 142 39.08 9.48 10.40
C GLU A 142 39.16 8.77 9.04
N LEU A 143 38.68 9.44 7.99
CA LEU A 143 38.77 8.99 6.59
C LEU A 143 40.01 9.59 5.93
#